data_AF-A0A9E4X192-F1
#
_entry.id   AF-A0A9E4X192-F1
#
_cell.length_a   1.000
_cell.length_b   1.000
_cell.length_c   1.000
_cell.angle_alpha   90.00
_cell.angle_beta   90.00
_cell.angle_gamma   90.00
#
_symmetry.space_group_name_H-M   'P 1'
#
loop_
_entity.id
_entity.type
_entity.pdbx_description
1 polymer ?
#
loop_
_entity_poly.entity_id
_entity_poly.type
_entity_poly.pdbx_seq_one_letter_code
_entity_poly.pdbx_strand_id
1 'polypeptide(L)' 'MSSFAGRDILSLKGFERAEYFRVFETADRLAQIARDRRSSDLLAGKILVTAFYQPSTRTRLAHESAMLRLG' A
#
# COMPACT_ATOMS: atom_id res chain seq x y z
N MET A 1 6.67 19.23 -0.49
CA MET A 1 5.98 17.93 -0.56
C MET A 1 6.03 17.32 0.84
N SER A 2 4.88 17.14 1.47
CA SER A 2 4.78 16.34 2.70
C SER A 2 5.30 14.92 2.45
N SER A 3 6.02 14.38 3.42
CA SER A 3 6.46 12.99 3.38
C SER A 3 5.30 12.07 3.74
N PHE A 4 5.23 10.90 3.11
CA PHE A 4 4.33 9.81 3.53
C PHE A 4 4.89 9.01 4.72
N ALA A 5 6.17 9.14 5.04
CA ALA A 5 6.79 8.40 6.14
C ALA A 5 6.17 8.82 7.48
N GLY A 6 5.63 7.84 8.22
CA GLY A 6 4.99 8.07 9.52
C GLY A 6 3.64 8.78 9.46
N ARG A 7 3.05 8.96 8.26
CA ARG A 7 1.76 9.63 8.08
C ARG A 7 0.62 8.62 8.07
N ASP A 8 -0.41 8.87 8.88
CA ASP A 8 -1.68 8.13 8.82
C ASP A 8 -2.57 8.62 7.67
N ILE A 9 -3.17 7.68 6.94
CA ILE A 9 -4.10 7.95 5.83
C ILE A 9 -5.52 7.60 6.28
N LEU A 10 -6.20 8.57 6.89
CA LEU A 10 -7.58 8.42 7.38
C LEU A 10 -8.63 8.99 6.41
N SER A 11 -8.22 9.93 5.57
CA SER A 11 -9.10 10.60 4.61
C SER A 11 -8.30 11.20 3.46
N LEU A 12 -8.95 11.33 2.30
CA LEU A 12 -8.42 12.02 1.13
C LEU A 12 -8.56 13.55 1.20
N LYS A 13 -9.29 14.11 2.18
CA LYS A 13 -9.51 15.57 2.27
C LYS A 13 -8.23 16.40 2.40
N GLY A 14 -7.16 15.81 2.95
CA GLY A 14 -5.85 16.45 3.09
C GLY A 14 -4.80 15.98 2.08
N PHE A 15 -5.23 15.36 0.98
CA PHE A 15 -4.32 14.99 -0.10
C PHE A 15 -4.14 16.15 -1.07
N GLU A 16 -2.89 16.49 -1.35
CA GLU A 16 -2.57 17.42 -2.43
C GLU A 16 -2.55 16.70 -3.78
N ARG A 17 -2.80 17.43 -4.87
CA ARG A 17 -2.73 16.90 -6.25
C ARG A 17 -1.43 16.12 -6.52
N ALA A 18 -0.29 16.66 -6.07
CA ALA A 18 1.01 16.03 -6.26
C ALA A 18 1.13 14.68 -5.51
N GLU A 19 0.45 14.54 -4.37
CA GLU A 19 0.45 13.30 -3.59
C GLU A 19 -0.32 12.19 -4.32
N TYR A 20 -1.44 12.53 -4.99
CA TYR A 20 -2.14 11.57 -5.85
C TYR A 20 -1.25 11.05 -6.98
N PHE A 21 -0.57 11.94 -7.69
CA PHE A 21 0.35 11.53 -8.77
C PHE A 21 1.48 10.65 -8.26
N ARG A 22 2.02 10.93 -7.07
CA ARG A 22 3.04 10.08 -6.45
C ARG A 22 2.51 8.68 -6.11
N VAL A 23 1.26 8.57 -5.65
CA VAL A 23 0.61 7.26 -5.40
C VAL A 23 0.43 6.49 -6.71
N PHE A 24 -0.09 7.14 -7.76
CA PHE A 24 -0.28 6.51 -9.07
C PHE A 24 1.02 6.04 -9.69
N GLU A 25 2.06 6.89 -9.68
CA GLU A 25 3.38 6.51 -10.18
C GLU A 25 3.97 5.32 -9.40
N THR A 26 3.79 5.30 -8.08
CA THR A 26 4.23 4.16 -7.26
C THR A 26 3.44 2.89 -7.61
N ALA A 27 2.13 3.01 -7.81
CA ALA A 27 1.28 1.89 -8.20
C ALA A 27 1.70 1.31 -9.57
N ASP A 28 2.02 2.16 -10.55
CA ASP A 28 2.49 1.72 -11.87
C ASP A 28 3.82 0.97 -11.80
N ARG A 29 4.75 1.43 -10.96
CA ARG A 29 6.03 0.75 -10.72
C ARG A 29 5.80 -0.62 -10.06
N LEU A 30 4.93 -0.69 -9.07
CA LEU A 30 4.61 -1.95 -8.37
C LEU A 30 3.75 -2.90 -9.23
N ALA A 31 3.03 -2.39 -10.23
CA ALA A 31 2.21 -3.21 -11.11
C ALA A 31 3.03 -4.26 -11.89
N GLN A 32 4.31 -3.98 -12.19
CA GLN A 32 5.20 -4.97 -12.80
C GLN A 32 5.50 -6.14 -11.85
N ILE A 33 5.76 -5.86 -10.57
CA ILE A 33 5.97 -6.90 -9.53
C ILE A 33 4.74 -7.80 -9.44
N ALA A 34 3.54 -7.20 -9.44
CA ALA A 34 2.29 -7.93 -9.42
C ALA A 34 2.09 -8.82 -10.67
N ARG A 35 2.30 -8.26 -11.87
CA ARG A 35 2.15 -8.94 -13.16
C ARG A 35 3.11 -10.11 -13.33
N ASP A 36 4.37 -9.91 -12.97
CA ASP A 36 5.42 -10.92 -13.12
C ASP A 36 5.37 -12.00 -12.02
N ARG A 37 4.37 -11.92 -11.12
CA ARG A 37 4.22 -12.82 -9.96
C ARG A 37 5.48 -12.87 -9.08
N ARG A 38 6.20 -11.75 -9.01
CA ARG A 38 7.39 -11.59 -8.16
C ARG A 38 7.00 -11.07 -6.79
N SER A 39 7.86 -11.34 -5.81
CA SER A 39 7.90 -10.64 -4.53
C SER A 39 9.11 -9.70 -4.51
N SER A 40 9.04 -8.68 -3.67
CA SER A 40 10.16 -7.78 -3.37
C SER A 40 10.56 -7.93 -1.91
N ASP A 41 11.62 -7.24 -1.50
CA ASP A 41 12.10 -7.12 -0.11
C ASP A 41 11.99 -5.67 0.44
N LEU A 42 11.26 -4.80 -0.27
CA LEU A 42 11.08 -3.38 0.08
C LEU A 42 10.55 -3.15 1.51
N LEU A 43 9.74 -4.06 2.03
CA LEU A 43 9.18 -4.00 3.39
C LEU A 43 9.71 -5.10 4.32
N ALA A 44 10.84 -5.73 3.95
CA ALA A 44 11.46 -6.78 4.75
C ALA A 44 11.63 -6.37 6.23
N GLY A 45 11.12 -7.22 7.12
CA GLY A 45 11.17 -7.02 8.56
C GLY A 45 10.14 -6.03 9.12
N LYS A 46 9.21 -5.54 8.30
CA LYS A 46 8.05 -4.77 8.77
C LYS A 46 6.88 -5.70 9.09
N ILE A 47 6.10 -5.33 10.11
CA ILE A 47 4.93 -6.10 10.55
C ILE A 47 3.67 -5.29 10.26
N LEU A 48 2.72 -5.90 9.56
CA LEU A 48 1.37 -5.35 9.37
C LEU A 48 0.39 -6.04 10.32
N VAL A 49 -0.43 -5.23 11.00
CA VAL A 49 -1.59 -5.71 11.76
C VAL A 49 -2.86 -5.37 10.98
N THR A 50 -3.74 -6.34 10.77
CA THR A 50 -5.04 -6.15 10.12
C THR A 50 -6.18 -6.21 11.15
N ALA A 51 -6.80 -5.07 11.43
CA ALA A 51 -7.91 -4.94 12.38
C ALA A 51 -9.24 -4.66 11.66
N PHE A 52 -9.86 -5.71 11.09
CA PHE A 52 -11.16 -5.61 10.41
C PHE A 52 -12.29 -6.07 11.35
N TYR A 53 -13.00 -5.11 11.93
CA TYR A 53 -14.14 -5.38 12.84
C TYR A 53 -15.44 -5.72 12.11
N GLN A 54 -15.49 -5.48 10.80
CA GLN A 54 -16.62 -5.81 9.93
C GLN A 54 -16.17 -6.75 8.81
N PRO A 55 -17.00 -7.70 8.37
CA PRO A 55 -16.65 -8.60 7.28
C PRO A 55 -16.32 -7.85 5.98
N SER A 56 -15.08 -8.00 5.51
CA SER A 56 -14.63 -7.42 4.24
C SER A 56 -13.48 -8.23 3.62
N THR A 57 -13.80 -9.44 3.15
CA THR A 57 -12.81 -10.41 2.65
C THR A 57 -11.91 -9.83 1.56
N ARG A 58 -12.50 -9.15 0.56
CA ARG A 58 -11.76 -8.60 -0.58
C ARG A 58 -10.74 -7.55 -0.14
N THR A 59 -11.16 -6.62 0.71
CA THR A 59 -10.29 -5.52 1.17
C THR A 59 -9.20 -6.06 2.07
N ARG A 60 -9.52 -6.93 3.02
CA ARG A 60 -8.53 -7.55 3.91
C ARG A 60 -7.46 -8.30 3.12
N LEU A 61 -7.87 -9.18 2.20
CA LEU A 61 -6.93 -9.95 1.38
C LEU A 61 -6.09 -9.07 0.46
N ALA A 62 -6.62 -7.94 -0.03
CA ALA A 62 -5.83 -7.00 -0.82
C ALA A 62 -4.69 -6.38 0.00
N HIS A 63 -4.96 -5.96 1.25
CA HIS A 63 -3.93 -5.43 2.15
C HIS A 63 -2.91 -6.50 2.57
N GLU A 64 -3.38 -7.69 2.97
CA GLU A 64 -2.51 -8.80 3.37
C GLU A 64 -1.62 -9.26 2.20
N SER A 65 -2.18 -9.44 1.00
CA SER A 65 -1.41 -9.83 -0.18
C SER A 65 -0.41 -8.77 -0.61
N ALA A 66 -0.76 -7.48 -0.49
CA ALA A 66 0.18 -6.40 -0.80
C ALA A 66 1.40 -6.43 0.14
N MET A 67 1.18 -6.60 1.44
CA MET A 67 2.27 -6.71 2.42
C MET A 67 3.15 -7.93 2.13
N LEU A 68 2.55 -9.11 1.96
CA LEU A 68 3.30 -10.35 1.69
C LEU A 68 4.13 -10.28 0.40
N ARG A 69 3.66 -9.56 -0.62
CA ARG A 69 4.40 -9.38 -1.88
C ARG A 69 5.56 -8.41 -1.77
N LEU A 70 5.52 -7.47 -0.83
CA LEU A 70 6.58 -6.48 -0.65
C LEU A 70 7.70 -6.95 0.27
N GLY A 71 7.54 -8.12 0.89
CA GLY A 71 8.49 -8.68 1.87
C GLY A 71 8.21 -8.19 3.28
#